data_AF-A0A084J9A5-F1
#
_entry.id   AF-A0A084J9A5-F1
#
_cell.length_a   1.000
_cell.length_b   1.000
_cell.length_c   1.000
_cell.angle_alpha   90.00
_cell.angle_beta   90.00
_cell.angle_gamma   90.00
#
_symmetry.space_group_name_H-M   'P 1'
#
loop_
_entity.id
_entity.type
_entity.pdbx_description
1 polymer ?
#
loop_
_entity_poly.entity_id
_entity_poly.type
_entity_poly.pdbx_seq_one_letter_code
_entity_poly.pdbx_strand_id
1 'polypeptide(L)'
;MTKFFTYEERLILQKHLKNNHSFKEIGRELIKHPTTISREVRSHMFELASGYPGAPYNPCRNRGFCKRKNLCGRQCSRNSASYCRFCQKCNEVCFDFLEERCLSRYHAPYVCNGCE
;
A
#
# COMPACT_ATOMS: atom_id res chain seq x y z
N MET A 1 8.15 26.48 3.55
CA MET A 1 8.14 25.30 4.45
C MET A 1 9.48 25.24 5.17
N THR A 2 9.49 25.31 6.51
CA THR A 2 10.71 25.11 7.29
C THR A 2 11.21 23.68 7.10
N LYS A 3 12.48 23.53 6.70
CA LYS A 3 13.07 22.25 6.31
C LYS A 3 13.47 21.48 7.58
N PHE A 4 12.51 20.82 8.22
CA PHE A 4 12.72 20.06 9.47
C PHE A 4 13.52 18.77 9.28
N PHE A 5 13.60 18.28 8.04
CA PHE A 5 14.32 17.08 7.66
C PHE A 5 15.28 17.35 6.51
N THR A 6 16.52 16.89 6.67
CA THR A 6 17.50 16.79 5.59
C THR A 6 17.15 15.61 4.67
N TYR A 7 17.86 15.49 3.56
CA TYR A 7 17.70 14.34 2.66
C TYR A 7 18.16 13.04 3.34
N GLU A 8 19.32 13.06 3.98
CA GLU A 8 19.89 11.89 4.70
C GLU A 8 18.97 11.42 5.84
N GLU A 9 18.40 12.34 6.61
CA GLU A 9 17.45 11.99 7.68
C GLU A 9 16.20 11.29 7.13
N ARG A 10 15.76 11.65 5.91
CA ARG A 10 14.64 10.97 5.25
C ARG A 10 15.01 9.56 4.78
N LEU A 11 16.24 9.34 4.32
CA LEU A 11 16.71 8.00 3.96
C LEU A 11 16.75 7.08 5.19
N ILE A 12 17.23 7.58 6.33
CA ILE A 12 17.23 6.84 7.59
C ILE A 12 15.79 6.57 8.06
N LEU A 13 14.92 7.59 8.03
CA LEU A 13 13.49 7.42 8.33
C LEU A 13 12.85 6.33 7.48
N GLN A 14 13.07 6.35 6.16
CA GLN A 14 12.54 5.33 5.25
C GLN A 14 13.00 3.92 5.61
N LYS A 15 14.29 3.75 5.93
CA LYS A 15 14.85 2.46 6.36
C LYS A 15 14.16 1.93 7.62
N HIS A 16 13.95 2.78 8.63
CA HIS A 16 13.28 2.36 9.86
C HIS A 16 11.80 2.04 9.67
N LEU A 17 11.09 2.84 8.87
CA LEU A 17 9.70 2.57 8.53
C LEU A 17 9.54 1.23 7.81
N LYS A 18 10.50 0.87 6.94
CA LYS A 18 10.54 -0.45 6.29
C LYS A 18 10.75 -1.59 7.30
N ASN A 19 11.49 -1.34 8.36
CA ASN A 19 11.74 -2.31 9.44
C ASN A 19 10.69 -2.26 10.55
N ASN A 20 9.58 -1.54 10.36
CA ASN A 20 8.49 -1.39 11.31
C ASN A 20 8.90 -0.85 12.70
N HIS A 21 9.92 0.01 12.77
CA HIS A 21 10.30 0.65 14.03
C HIS A 21 9.25 1.68 14.46
N SER A 22 9.07 1.81 15.77
CA SER A 22 8.19 2.83 16.34
C SER A 22 8.75 4.25 16.14
N PHE A 23 7.87 5.26 16.12
CA PHE A 23 8.32 6.66 16.08
C PHE A 23 9.21 7.06 17.27
N LYS A 24 9.09 6.35 18.40
CA LYS A 24 9.94 6.56 19.56
C LYS A 24 11.37 6.11 19.29
N GLU A 25 11.56 4.95 18.67
CA GLU A 25 12.89 4.43 18.30
C GLU A 25 13.53 5.30 17.23
N ILE A 26 12.77 5.63 16.18
CA ILE A 26 13.21 6.52 15.10
C ILE A 26 13.61 7.89 15.66
N GLY A 27 12.83 8.43 16.60
CA GLY A 27 13.11 9.71 17.22
C GLY A 27 14.41 9.74 18.03
N ARG A 28 14.82 8.61 18.63
CA ARG A 28 16.11 8.50 19.32
C ARG A 28 17.28 8.55 18.34
N GLU A 29 17.17 7.86 17.21
CA GLU A 29 18.25 7.80 16.20
C GLU A 29 18.41 9.13 15.46
N LEU A 30 17.30 9.76 15.07
CA LEU A 30 17.30 11.03 14.34
C LEU A 30 17.40 12.27 15.25
N ILE A 31 17.40 12.09 16.58
CA ILE A 31 17.35 13.19 17.56
C ILE A 31 16.17 14.13 17.25
N LYS A 32 14.98 13.56 17.05
CA LYS A 32 13.74 14.29 16.75
C LYS A 32 12.59 13.79 17.61
N HIS A 33 11.70 14.71 18.00
CA HIS A 33 10.51 14.34 18.75
C HIS A 33 9.57 13.45 17.92
N PRO A 34 8.92 12.41 18.50
CA PRO A 34 8.02 11.52 17.77
C PRO A 34 6.89 12.22 16.99
N THR A 35 6.41 13.37 17.48
CA THR A 35 5.39 14.17 16.77
C THR A 35 5.94 14.80 15.48
N THR A 36 7.23 15.16 15.46
CA THR A 36 7.93 15.66 14.28
C THR A 36 8.09 14.54 13.24
N ILE A 37 8.45 13.32 13.68
CA ILE A 37 8.47 12.13 12.82
C ILE A 37 7.08 11.87 12.23
N SER A 38 6.04 11.81 13.08
CA SER A 38 4.65 11.59 12.65
C SER A 38 4.18 12.60 11.62
N ARG A 39 4.53 13.89 11.78
CA ARG A 39 4.16 14.93 10.82
C ARG A 39 4.90 14.76 9.48
N GLU A 40 6.18 14.40 9.51
CA GLU A 40 6.97 14.15 8.29
C GLU A 40 6.44 12.94 7.51
N VAL A 41 6.10 11.85 8.22
CA VAL A 41 5.52 10.66 7.59
C VAL A 41 4.18 10.99 6.96
N ARG A 42 3.27 11.64 7.71
CA ARG A 42 1.94 12.01 7.17
C ARG A 42 2.01 13.00 6.02
N SER A 43 2.98 13.90 5.98
CA SER A 43 3.12 14.86 4.87
C SER A 43 3.66 14.23 3.58
N HIS A 44 4.28 13.05 3.66
CA HIS A 44 4.84 12.34 2.50
C HIS A 44 4.19 10.97 2.25
N MET A 45 3.13 10.63 2.99
CA MET A 45 2.37 9.40 2.78
C MET A 45 1.49 9.53 1.54
N PHE A 46 1.57 8.55 0.65
CA PHE A 46 0.67 8.41 -0.49
C PHE A 46 0.31 6.95 -0.73
N GLU A 47 -0.84 6.71 -1.34
CA GLU A 47 -1.29 5.37 -1.69
C GLU A 47 -0.72 5.00 -3.07
N LEU A 48 -0.04 3.86 -3.14
CA LEU A 48 0.52 3.33 -4.39
C LEU A 48 -0.30 2.12 -4.84
N ALA A 49 -1.09 2.31 -5.90
CA ALA A 49 -1.82 1.24 -6.57
C ALA A 49 -0.89 0.46 -7.53
N SER A 50 0.12 -0.22 -6.98
CA SER A 50 1.09 -0.99 -7.77
C SER A 50 0.62 -2.43 -8.02
N GLY A 51 0.80 -2.90 -9.26
CA GLY A 51 0.75 -4.32 -9.64
C GLY A 51 2.05 -4.75 -10.31
N TYR A 52 2.13 -5.99 -10.78
CA TYR A 52 3.25 -6.50 -11.57
C TYR A 52 2.79 -6.96 -12.96
N PRO A 53 3.69 -7.08 -13.96
CA PRO A 53 3.32 -7.61 -15.27
C PRO A 53 2.62 -8.97 -15.15
N GLY A 54 1.37 -9.05 -15.60
CA GLY A 54 0.53 -10.24 -15.48
C GLY A 54 -0.38 -10.29 -14.25
N ALA A 55 -0.17 -9.44 -13.24
CA ALA A 55 -1.11 -9.23 -12.14
C ALA A 55 -1.34 -7.72 -11.89
N PRO A 56 -2.48 -7.20 -12.36
CA PRO A 56 -2.94 -5.86 -12.00
C PRO A 56 -2.86 -5.58 -10.52
N TYR A 57 -2.82 -4.28 -10.18
CA TYR A 57 -3.30 -3.87 -8.88
C TYR A 57 -4.76 -4.34 -8.72
N ASN A 58 -5.01 -5.11 -7.67
CA ASN A 58 -6.32 -5.63 -7.36
C ASN A 58 -6.50 -5.52 -5.84
N PRO A 59 -7.27 -4.54 -5.33
CA PRO A 59 -7.54 -4.37 -3.92
C PRO A 59 -8.65 -5.31 -3.42
N CYS A 60 -9.15 -6.25 -4.20
CA CYS A 60 -10.20 -7.15 -3.73
C CYS A 60 -9.69 -8.02 -2.57
N ARG A 61 -10.43 -8.06 -1.46
CA ARG A 61 -10.18 -8.92 -0.28
C ARG A 61 -10.13 -10.40 -0.66
N ASN A 62 -10.90 -10.80 -1.66
CA ASN A 62 -10.99 -12.18 -2.11
C ASN A 62 -9.88 -12.57 -3.12
N ARG A 63 -8.99 -11.66 -3.52
CA ARG A 63 -8.03 -11.88 -4.64
C ARG A 63 -7.14 -13.11 -4.48
N GLY A 64 -6.75 -13.46 -3.25
CA GLY A 64 -5.84 -14.59 -2.97
C GLY A 64 -6.45 -15.94 -3.34
N PHE A 65 -7.74 -16.12 -3.05
CA PHE A 65 -8.45 -17.41 -3.19
C PHE A 65 -9.60 -17.37 -4.21
N CYS A 66 -9.88 -16.22 -4.83
CA CYS A 66 -10.96 -16.08 -5.81
C CYS A 66 -10.72 -16.97 -7.05
N LYS A 67 -11.62 -17.93 -7.25
CA LYS A 67 -11.61 -18.85 -8.40
C LYS A 67 -12.53 -18.40 -9.55
N ARG A 68 -13.19 -17.25 -9.43
CA ARG A 68 -14.08 -16.72 -10.50
C ARG A 68 -13.27 -16.44 -11.77
N LYS A 69 -13.86 -16.78 -12.92
CA LYS A 69 -13.32 -16.56 -14.26
C LYS A 69 -14.35 -15.83 -15.12
N ASN A 70 -13.95 -15.38 -16.31
CA ASN A 70 -14.84 -14.86 -17.36
C ASN A 70 -15.68 -13.63 -16.96
N LEU A 71 -15.20 -12.80 -16.03
CA LEU A 71 -15.93 -11.59 -15.58
C LEU A 71 -16.29 -10.61 -16.69
N CYS A 72 -15.42 -10.48 -17.68
CA CYS A 72 -15.59 -9.52 -18.76
C CYS A 72 -16.20 -10.16 -20.02
N GLY A 73 -16.57 -11.44 -19.97
CA GLY A 73 -17.02 -12.20 -21.13
C GLY A 73 -16.09 -12.02 -22.34
N ARG A 74 -16.67 -11.61 -23.48
CA ARG A 74 -15.96 -11.34 -24.75
C ARG A 74 -15.37 -9.92 -24.85
N GLN A 75 -15.63 -9.03 -23.88
CA GLN A 75 -15.23 -7.62 -23.91
C GLN A 75 -13.96 -7.32 -23.11
N CYS A 76 -13.17 -8.36 -22.81
CA CYS A 76 -11.91 -8.21 -22.08
C CYS A 76 -10.77 -7.91 -23.06
N SER A 77 -9.97 -6.89 -22.79
CA SER A 77 -8.74 -6.63 -23.55
C SER A 77 -7.72 -7.78 -23.41
N ARG A 78 -7.78 -8.54 -22.31
CA ARG A 78 -7.11 -9.83 -22.15
C ARG A 78 -8.15 -10.94 -22.20
N ASN A 79 -8.36 -11.47 -23.40
CA ASN A 79 -9.37 -12.51 -23.71
C ASN A 79 -9.13 -13.88 -23.06
N SER A 80 -8.02 -14.07 -22.34
CA SER A 80 -7.74 -15.35 -21.70
C SER A 80 -8.42 -15.43 -20.34
N ALA A 81 -9.38 -16.35 -20.18
CA ALA A 81 -9.60 -17.37 -19.13
C ALA A 81 -8.93 -17.22 -17.72
N SER A 82 -8.46 -16.04 -17.37
CA SER A 82 -7.68 -15.72 -16.20
C SER A 82 -8.62 -15.39 -15.06
N TYR A 83 -8.25 -15.86 -13.88
CA TYR A 83 -9.00 -15.63 -12.64
C TYR A 83 -9.24 -14.12 -12.43
N CYS A 84 -10.36 -13.72 -11.79
CA CYS A 84 -10.69 -12.31 -11.45
C CYS A 84 -9.48 -11.55 -10.93
N ARG A 85 -8.69 -12.22 -10.09
CA ARG A 85 -7.49 -11.66 -9.46
C ARG A 85 -6.48 -11.06 -10.44
N PHE A 86 -6.48 -11.48 -11.71
CA PHE A 86 -5.61 -10.99 -12.77
C PHE A 86 -6.30 -10.06 -13.77
N CYS A 87 -7.58 -9.78 -13.59
CA CYS A 87 -8.36 -8.93 -14.47
C CYS A 87 -8.37 -7.48 -13.97
N GLN A 88 -7.98 -6.53 -14.83
CA GLN A 88 -7.99 -5.09 -14.52
C GLN A 88 -9.40 -4.57 -14.21
N LYS A 89 -10.43 -5.18 -14.81
CA LYS A 89 -11.84 -4.79 -14.62
C LYS A 89 -12.51 -5.49 -13.43
N CYS A 90 -11.79 -6.32 -12.66
CA CYS A 90 -12.35 -7.05 -11.51
C CYS A 90 -12.97 -6.07 -10.50
N ASN A 91 -12.38 -4.90 -10.29
CA ASN A 91 -12.86 -3.91 -9.32
C ASN A 91 -14.14 -3.19 -9.76
N GLU A 92 -14.37 -3.09 -11.08
CA GLU A 92 -15.51 -2.36 -11.65
C GLU A 92 -16.70 -3.29 -11.96
N VAL A 93 -16.42 -4.54 -12.34
CA VAL A 93 -17.43 -5.45 -12.94
C VAL A 93 -17.80 -6.60 -12.00
N CYS A 94 -16.94 -6.97 -11.03
CA CYS A 94 -17.23 -8.11 -10.16
C CYS A 94 -18.29 -7.75 -9.12
N PHE A 95 -19.43 -8.47 -9.13
CA PHE A 95 -20.48 -8.33 -8.11
C PHE A 95 -19.99 -8.69 -6.68
N ASP A 96 -19.04 -9.62 -6.56
CA ASP A 96 -18.46 -10.03 -5.27
C ASP A 96 -17.24 -9.18 -4.90
N PHE A 97 -17.01 -8.06 -5.59
CA PHE A 97 -15.90 -7.18 -5.26
C PHE A 97 -16.09 -6.62 -3.86
N LEU A 98 -15.08 -6.83 -3.02
CA LEU A 98 -15.00 -6.24 -1.70
C LEU A 98 -13.61 -5.64 -1.55
N GLU A 99 -13.53 -4.31 -1.46
CA GLU A 99 -12.27 -3.60 -1.30
C GLU A 99 -11.62 -3.95 0.05
N GLU A 100 -10.39 -4.44 0.00
CA GLU A 100 -9.53 -4.58 1.17
C GLU A 100 -8.78 -3.27 1.40
N ARG A 101 -9.07 -2.64 2.53
CA ARG A 101 -8.37 -1.46 2.99
C ARG A 101 -7.40 -1.84 4.10
N CYS A 102 -6.12 -1.53 3.91
CA CYS A 102 -5.13 -1.71 4.96
C CYS A 102 -5.46 -0.81 6.15
N LEU A 103 -5.59 -1.39 7.35
CA LEU A 103 -5.85 -0.62 8.57
C LEU A 103 -4.58 0.01 9.15
N SER A 104 -3.40 -0.51 8.82
CA SER A 104 -2.11 -0.02 9.30
C SER A 104 -1.83 1.44 8.92
N ARG A 105 -2.51 2.00 7.91
CA ARG A 105 -2.44 3.43 7.59
C ARG A 105 -3.05 4.34 8.66
N TYR A 106 -3.90 3.80 9.54
CA TYR A 106 -4.55 4.56 10.63
C TYR A 106 -3.79 4.48 11.96
N HIS A 107 -2.84 3.56 12.08
CA HIS A 107 -2.04 3.35 13.29
C HIS A 107 -0.59 3.73 12.99
N ALA A 108 0.11 4.35 13.94
CA ALA A 108 1.54 4.60 13.77
C ALA A 108 2.28 3.26 13.54
N PRO A 109 3.19 3.16 12.56
CA PRO A 109 3.83 4.25 11.82
C PRO A 109 3.15 4.71 10.50
N TYR A 110 1.86 4.42 10.31
CA TYR A 110 1.02 4.81 9.17
C TYR A 110 1.47 4.25 7.81
N VAL A 111 2.28 3.20 7.80
CA VAL A 111 2.83 2.60 6.57
C VAL A 111 2.45 1.14 6.45
N CYS A 112 2.27 0.67 5.21
CA CYS A 112 1.95 -0.72 4.90
C CYS A 112 3.16 -1.66 4.95
N ASN A 113 4.38 -1.13 5.01
CA ASN A 113 5.62 -1.91 4.96
C ASN A 113 5.83 -2.84 6.17
N GLY A 114 5.06 -2.64 7.25
CA GLY A 114 5.09 -3.46 8.47
C GLY A 114 3.87 -4.34 8.68
N CYS A 115 3.01 -4.51 7.65
CA CYS A 115 1.89 -5.45 7.75
C CYS A 115 2.38 -6.90 7.67
N GLU A 116 1.91 -7.75 8.58
CA GLU A 116 1.97 -9.22 8.47
C GLU A 116 0.85 -9.76 7.57
#